data_AF-A0A3D2U6X6-F1
#
_entry.id   AF-A0A3D2U6X6-F1
#
_cell.length_a   1.000
_cell.length_b   1.000
_cell.length_c   1.000
_cell.angle_alpha   90.00
_cell.angle_beta   90.00
_cell.angle_gamma   90.00
#
_symmetry.space_group_name_H-M   'P 1'
#
loop_
_entity.id
_entity.type
_entity.pdbx_description
1 polymer ?
#
loop_
_entity_poly.entity_id
_entity_poly.type
_entity_poly.pdbx_seq_one_letter_code
_entity_poly.pdbx_strand_id
1 'polypeptide(L)'
;MWKPVPFVAMVLVAAVMPAIGSEPLHTTVDRLIDAKIGEAQVAPAADDAEFLRRVMLDLAGRIPTSREARRFFDDKTAGKRQVLIDSLL
;
A
#
# COMPACT_ATOMS: atom_id res chain seq x y z
N MET A 1 6.89 -60.01 -33.55
CA MET A 1 8.06 -59.59 -32.74
C MET A 1 7.93 -58.09 -32.48
N TRP A 2 8.29 -57.61 -31.28
CA TRP A 2 8.23 -56.22 -30.80
C TRP A 2 6.85 -55.55 -30.54
N LYS A 3 6.67 -55.15 -29.26
CA LYS A 3 5.82 -54.13 -28.60
C LYS A 3 6.49 -53.89 -27.22
N PRO A 4 6.18 -52.85 -26.40
CA PRO A 4 5.20 -51.76 -26.51
C PRO A 4 5.90 -50.47 -27.02
N VAL A 5 5.68 -49.18 -26.67
CA VAL A 5 4.96 -48.43 -25.58
C VAL A 5 4.49 -47.07 -26.13
N PRO A 6 3.41 -46.44 -25.61
CA PRO A 6 3.02 -45.07 -25.97
C PRO A 6 3.81 -44.02 -25.17
N PHE A 7 4.07 -42.85 -25.76
CA PHE A 7 4.65 -41.71 -25.04
C PHE A 7 3.84 -40.43 -25.22
N VAL A 8 3.70 -39.70 -24.11
CA VAL A 8 2.84 -38.53 -23.95
C VAL A 8 3.30 -37.37 -24.83
N ALA A 9 2.42 -36.89 -25.70
CA ALA A 9 2.55 -35.61 -26.38
C ALA A 9 1.17 -35.03 -26.71
N MET A 10 0.78 -33.94 -26.05
CA MET A 10 0.72 -32.61 -26.68
C MET A 10 0.13 -31.56 -25.71
N VAL A 11 0.88 -30.48 -25.48
CA VAL A 11 0.50 -29.22 -24.79
C VAL A 11 -0.14 -29.36 -23.39
N LEU A 12 0.73 -29.24 -22.38
CA LEU A 12 0.37 -28.72 -21.06
C LEU A 12 0.11 -27.21 -21.20
N VAL A 13 -1.15 -26.77 -21.14
CA VAL A 13 -1.52 -25.34 -21.25
C VAL A 13 -1.18 -24.59 -19.95
N ALA A 14 0.08 -24.22 -19.80
CA ALA A 14 0.50 -23.25 -18.78
C ALA A 14 0.22 -21.83 -19.28
N ALA A 15 -0.95 -21.28 -18.92
CA ALA A 15 -1.36 -19.93 -19.30
C ALA A 15 -2.05 -19.21 -18.14
N VAL A 16 -1.23 -18.57 -17.30
CA VAL A 16 -1.56 -17.40 -16.45
C VAL A 16 -3.01 -17.34 -15.95
N MET A 17 -3.29 -17.93 -14.79
CA MET A 17 -4.26 -17.27 -13.92
C MET A 17 -3.68 -15.88 -13.59
N PRO A 18 -4.41 -14.78 -13.78
CA PRO A 18 -3.98 -13.53 -13.18
C PRO A 18 -3.90 -13.76 -11.67
N ALA A 19 -2.82 -13.31 -11.04
CA ALA A 19 -2.81 -13.22 -9.59
C ALA A 19 -3.97 -12.28 -9.20
N ILE A 20 -5.05 -12.86 -8.65
CA ILE A 20 -6.19 -12.09 -8.15
C ILE A 20 -5.62 -11.12 -7.14
N GLY A 21 -5.74 -9.82 -7.44
CA GLY A 21 -4.84 -8.78 -6.95
C GLY A 21 -4.54 -8.95 -5.47
N SER A 22 -3.26 -9.15 -5.14
CA SER A 22 -2.82 -9.29 -3.76
C SER A 22 -3.33 -8.11 -2.94
N GLU A 23 -3.81 -8.38 -1.73
CA GLU A 23 -4.24 -7.36 -0.78
C GLU A 23 -3.22 -6.21 -0.71
N PRO A 24 -3.65 -4.94 -0.69
CA PRO A 24 -2.74 -3.82 -0.51
C PRO A 24 -1.86 -4.02 0.73
N LEU A 25 -0.54 -3.86 0.56
CA LEU A 25 0.44 -4.22 1.59
C LEU A 25 0.17 -3.56 2.95
N HIS A 26 -0.36 -2.32 2.97
CA HIS A 26 -0.76 -1.65 4.20
C HIS A 26 -1.83 -2.46 4.95
N THR A 27 -2.89 -2.93 4.30
CA THR A 27 -3.98 -3.70 4.94
C THR A 27 -3.48 -5.02 5.54
N THR A 28 -2.48 -5.65 4.90
CA THR A 28 -1.79 -6.83 5.45
C THR A 28 -0.94 -6.46 6.68
N VAL A 29 -0.23 -5.33 6.66
CA VAL A 29 0.58 -4.82 7.79
C VAL A 29 -0.30 -4.40 8.96
N ASP A 30 -1.38 -3.65 8.72
CA ASP A 30 -2.34 -3.18 9.71
C ASP A 30 -2.93 -4.38 10.48
N ARG A 31 -3.41 -5.42 9.77
CA ARG A 31 -3.88 -6.67 10.38
C ARG A 31 -2.82 -7.33 11.28
N LEU A 32 -1.55 -7.31 10.88
CA LEU A 32 -0.44 -7.89 11.65
C LEU A 32 -0.06 -7.06 12.89
N ILE A 33 -0.33 -5.75 12.86
CA ILE A 33 -0.21 -4.85 14.02
C ILE A 33 -1.38 -5.12 14.98
N ASP A 34 -2.62 -5.08 14.49
CA ASP A 34 -3.83 -5.32 15.29
C ASP A 34 -3.81 -6.68 15.99
N ALA A 35 -3.39 -7.74 15.28
CA ALA A 35 -3.26 -9.08 15.83
C ALA A 35 -2.16 -9.23 16.92
N LYS A 36 -1.33 -8.20 17.14
CA LYS A 36 -0.17 -8.24 18.05
C LYS A 36 -0.20 -7.15 19.13
N ILE A 37 -0.94 -6.06 18.93
CA ILE A 37 -0.92 -4.89 19.82
C ILE A 37 -1.67 -5.12 21.14
N GLY A 38 -2.71 -5.94 21.13
CA GLY A 38 -3.46 -6.32 22.34
C GLY A 38 -4.03 -5.11 23.08
N GLU A 39 -3.79 -5.03 24.39
CA GLU A 39 -4.21 -3.92 25.25
C GLU A 39 -3.18 -2.77 25.33
N ALA A 40 -2.17 -2.75 24.46
CA ALA A 40 -1.15 -1.70 24.48
C ALA A 40 -1.72 -0.31 24.13
N GLN A 41 -1.33 0.71 24.91
CA GLN A 41 -1.84 2.07 24.72
C GLN A 41 -1.25 2.72 23.45
N VAL A 42 -2.06 2.79 22.40
CA VAL A 42 -1.71 3.40 21.11
C VAL A 42 -1.80 4.93 21.21
N ALA A 43 -0.93 5.65 20.49
CA ALA A 43 -1.05 7.09 20.31
C ALA A 43 -2.32 7.44 19.51
N PRO A 44 -2.94 8.61 19.75
CA PRO A 44 -4.07 9.07 18.94
C PRO A 44 -3.67 9.31 17.48
N ALA A 45 -4.65 9.24 16.57
CA ALA A 45 -4.44 9.52 15.15
C ALA A 45 -3.94 10.97 14.94
N ALA A 46 -2.90 11.13 14.13
CA ALA A 46 -2.28 12.42 13.85
C ALA A 46 -3.25 13.39 13.15
N ASP A 47 -3.32 14.63 13.65
CA ASP A 47 -4.07 15.71 13.02
C ASP A 47 -3.47 16.11 11.65
N ASP A 48 -4.13 17.00 10.92
CA ASP A 48 -3.70 17.39 9.57
C ASP A 48 -2.33 18.12 9.55
N ALA A 49 -1.95 18.83 10.62
CA ALA A 49 -0.68 19.55 10.68
C ALA A 49 0.47 18.61 11.07
N GLU A 50 0.25 17.69 12.00
CA GLU A 50 1.18 16.61 12.30
C GLU A 50 1.37 15.69 11.09
N PHE A 51 0.28 15.24 10.45
CA PHE A 51 0.33 14.38 9.27
C PHE A 51 1.15 15.03 8.15
N LEU A 52 0.82 16.27 7.79
CA LEU A 52 1.53 17.01 6.74
C LEU A 52 3.03 17.17 7.07
N ARG A 53 3.38 17.44 8.34
CA ARG A 53 4.78 17.57 8.74
C ARG A 53 5.53 16.24 8.66
N ARG A 54 4.94 15.14 9.13
CA ARG A 54 5.54 13.80 9.11
C ARG A 54 5.73 13.33 7.67
N VAL A 55 4.67 13.24 6.87
CA VAL A 55 4.72 12.69 5.50
C VAL A 55 5.70 13.42 4.57
N MET A 56 5.86 14.74 4.72
CA MET A 56 6.83 15.53 3.95
C MET A 56 8.28 15.26 4.38
N LEU A 57 8.54 15.00 5.66
CA LEU A 57 9.86 14.60 6.15
C LEU A 57 10.17 13.15 5.75
N ASP A 58 9.20 12.26 5.90
CA ASP A 58 9.36 10.81 5.70
C ASP A 58 9.50 10.43 4.22
N LEU A 59 8.74 11.08 3.32
CA LEU A 59 8.77 10.79 1.87
C LEU A 59 9.64 11.76 1.07
N ALA A 60 9.63 13.06 1.41
CA ALA A 60 10.32 14.10 0.64
C ALA A 60 11.57 14.69 1.33
N GLY A 61 11.95 14.19 2.51
CA GLY A 61 13.16 14.59 3.22
C GLY A 61 13.18 16.05 3.73
N ARG A 62 12.05 16.75 3.73
CA ARG A 62 11.99 18.20 4.05
C ARG A 62 10.67 18.62 4.70
N ILE A 63 10.66 19.82 5.28
CA ILE A 63 9.40 20.46 5.68
C ILE A 63 8.57 20.93 4.46
N PRO A 64 7.23 21.01 4.58
CA PRO A 64 6.39 21.66 3.57
C PRO A 64 6.75 23.14 3.40
N THR A 65 6.67 23.62 2.16
CA THR A 65 6.67 25.06 1.87
C THR A 65 5.34 25.68 2.29
N SER A 66 5.34 27.00 2.51
CA SER A 66 4.13 27.76 2.86
C SER A 66 3.01 27.68 1.83
N ARG A 67 3.33 27.35 0.56
CA ARG A 67 2.35 27.13 -0.52
C ARG A 67 1.73 25.74 -0.46
N GLU A 68 2.53 24.70 -0.21
CA GLU A 68 2.05 23.32 -0.04
C GLU A 68 1.18 23.19 1.20
N ALA A 69 1.60 23.80 2.32
CA ALA A 69 0.84 23.80 3.56
C ALA A 69 -0.54 24.46 3.40
N ARG A 70 -0.62 25.64 2.78
CA ARG A 70 -1.91 26.30 2.47
C ARG A 70 -2.79 25.37 1.62
N ARG A 71 -2.29 24.88 0.49
CA ARG A 71 -3.04 23.96 -0.39
C ARG A 71 -3.61 22.76 0.37
N PHE A 72 -2.83 22.13 1.26
CA PHE A 72 -3.29 20.97 2.03
C PHE A 72 -4.29 21.33 3.14
N PHE A 73 -4.16 22.48 3.79
CA PHE A 73 -5.12 22.92 4.82
C PHE A 73 -6.40 23.50 4.23
N ASP A 74 -6.33 24.16 3.07
CA ASP A 74 -7.48 24.72 2.36
C ASP A 74 -8.33 23.61 1.71
N ASP A 75 -7.71 22.51 1.28
CA ASP A 75 -8.41 21.30 0.82
C ASP A 75 -9.22 20.65 1.97
N LYS A 76 -10.51 20.39 1.69
CA LYS A 76 -11.48 19.76 2.60
C LYS A 76 -12.00 18.41 2.09
N THR A 77 -11.44 17.87 1.01
CA THR A 77 -11.81 16.56 0.49
C THR A 77 -11.33 15.45 1.43
N ALA A 78 -12.15 14.42 1.64
CA ALA A 78 -11.81 13.30 2.52
C ALA A 78 -10.56 12.52 2.03
N GLY A 79 -10.30 12.52 0.72
CA GLY A 79 -9.17 11.82 0.10
C GLY A 79 -7.84 12.58 0.11
N LYS A 80 -7.78 13.85 0.56
CA LYS A 80 -6.59 14.71 0.39
C LYS A 80 -5.28 14.16 0.96
N ARG A 81 -5.36 13.31 2.00
CA ARG A 81 -4.18 12.63 2.57
C ARG A 81 -3.58 11.62 1.59
N GLN A 82 -4.43 10.85 0.90
CA GLN A 82 -4.00 9.93 -0.16
C GLN A 82 -3.46 10.69 -1.36
N VAL A 83 -4.17 11.72 -1.84
CA VAL A 83 -3.73 12.56 -2.98
C VAL A 83 -2.38 13.24 -2.70
N LEU A 84 -2.07 13.58 -1.45
CA LEU A 84 -0.75 14.08 -1.08
C LEU A 84 0.31 12.95 -1.18
N ILE A 85 0.06 11.77 -0.60
CA ILE A 85 0.97 10.62 -0.65
C ILE A 85 1.27 10.22 -2.11
N ASP A 86 0.24 10.11 -2.94
CA ASP A 86 0.32 9.79 -4.38
C ASP A 86 1.07 10.86 -5.20
N SER A 87 1.34 12.04 -4.62
CA SER A 87 2.11 13.13 -5.24
C SER A 87 3.56 13.24 -4.74
N LEU A 88 3.97 12.33 -3.83
CA LEU A 88 5.30 12.26 -3.22
C LEU A 88 6.04 10.94 -3.52
N LEU A 89 5.45 10.06 -4.33
CA LEU A 89 5.95 8.73 -4.72
C LEU A 89 6.08 8.60 -6.25
#